data_AF-A0A9X7NMP6-F1
#
_entry.id   AF-A0A9X7NMP6-F1
#
_cell.length_a   1.000
_cell.length_b   1.000
_cell.length_c   1.000
_cell.angle_alpha   90.00
_cell.angle_beta   90.00
_cell.angle_gamma   90.00
#
_symmetry.space_group_name_H-M   'P 1'
#
loop_
_entity.id
_entity.type
_entity.pdbx_description
1 polymer ?
#
loop_
_entity_poly.entity_id
_entity_poly.type
_entity_poly.pdbx_seq_one_letter_code
_entity_poly.pdbx_strand_id
1 'polypeptide(L)' 'MISVSKRFAGFRTPASVLEDRHLSKEQKRTALLAWRASLRKAPQAVSRDGRSPAELIEEIDEALKALRREKAARGKGS' A
#
# COMPACT_ATOMS: atom_id res chain seq x y z
N MET A 1 -5.45 -5.28 -18.86
CA MET A 1 -6.10 -5.06 -17.54
C MET A 1 -5.38 -5.93 -16.52
N ILE A 2 -4.42 -5.37 -15.76
CA ILE A 2 -3.69 -6.15 -14.75
C ILE A 2 -4.64 -6.33 -13.57
N SER A 3 -5.10 -7.56 -13.33
CA SER A 3 -5.86 -7.91 -12.13
C SER A 3 -4.97 -7.71 -10.91
N VAL A 4 -5.08 -6.51 -10.33
CA VAL A 4 -4.41 -6.06 -9.10
C VAL A 4 -4.54 -7.16 -8.04
N SER A 5 -5.72 -7.74 -7.87
CA SER A 5 -6.04 -8.70 -6.81
C SER A 5 -5.15 -9.96 -6.71
N LYS A 6 -4.52 -10.44 -7.81
CA LYS A 6 -3.76 -11.70 -7.77
C LYS A 6 -2.29 -11.54 -7.35
N ARG A 7 -1.71 -10.35 -7.52
CA ARG A 7 -0.32 -10.06 -7.12
C ARG A 7 -0.19 -9.56 -5.69
N PHE A 8 -1.26 -9.00 -5.11
CA PHE A 8 -1.19 -8.47 -3.74
C PHE A 8 -1.54 -9.46 -2.63
N ALA A 9 -2.02 -10.66 -2.96
CA ALA A 9 -2.36 -11.70 -1.98
C ALA A 9 -1.15 -12.21 -1.17
N GLY A 10 0.08 -11.89 -1.59
CA GLY A 10 1.31 -12.24 -0.87
C GLY A 10 1.83 -11.16 0.09
N PHE A 11 1.37 -9.91 0.00
CA PHE A 11 1.87 -8.85 0.86
C PHE A 11 1.13 -8.86 2.19
N ARG A 12 1.85 -9.16 3.27
CA ARG A 12 1.33 -9.17 4.64
C ARG A 12 1.41 -7.80 5.33
N THR A 13 2.15 -6.85 4.76
CA THR A 13 2.32 -5.50 5.31
C THR A 13 2.39 -4.42 4.20
N PRO A 14 1.95 -3.18 4.48
CA PRO A 14 2.12 -2.03 3.58
C PRO A 14 3.58 -1.74 3.26
N ALA A 15 4.49 -2.02 4.19
CA ALA A 15 5.94 -1.90 4.01
C ALA A 15 6.45 -2.82 2.89
N SER A 16 6.01 -4.08 2.82
CA SER A 16 6.45 -4.98 1.75
C SER A 16 6.03 -4.52 0.35
N VAL A 17 4.91 -3.80 0.23
CA VAL A 17 4.50 -3.16 -1.05
C VAL A 17 5.47 -2.04 -1.45
N LEU A 18 6.01 -1.30 -0.46
CA LEU A 18 7.01 -0.27 -0.71
C LEU A 18 8.38 -0.85 -1.07
N GLU A 19 8.77 -1.98 -0.48
CA GLU A 19 10.05 -2.63 -0.73
C GLU A 19 10.10 -3.39 -2.06
N ASP A 20 8.94 -3.73 -2.63
CA ASP A 20 8.86 -4.45 -3.89
C ASP A 20 9.50 -3.66 -5.05
N ARG A 21 10.58 -4.18 -5.62
CA ARG A 21 11.31 -3.55 -6.72
C ARG A 21 10.66 -3.75 -8.09
N HIS A 22 9.73 -4.70 -8.22
CA HIS A 22 8.97 -4.97 -9.44
C HIS A 22 7.79 -4.02 -9.61
N LEU A 23 7.38 -3.32 -8.56
CA LEU A 23 6.34 -2.30 -8.62
C LEU A 23 6.92 -0.90 -8.85
N SER A 24 6.47 -0.25 -9.91
CA SER A 24 6.68 1.18 -10.12
C SER A 24 5.99 1.99 -9.02
N LYS A 25 6.46 3.22 -8.77
CA LYS A 25 5.86 4.11 -7.75
C LYS A 25 4.35 4.30 -7.93
N GLU A 26 3.87 4.46 -9.15
CA GLU A 26 2.43 4.56 -9.44
C GLU A 26 1.66 3.27 -9.15
N GLN A 27 2.28 2.12 -9.39
CA GLN A 27 1.69 0.82 -9.07
C GLN A 27 1.63 0.61 -7.54
N LYS A 28 2.68 0.97 -6.81
CA LYS A 28 2.71 0.97 -5.34
C LYS A 28 1.62 1.87 -4.77
N ARG A 29 1.48 3.09 -5.30
CA ARG A 29 0.43 4.02 -4.90
C ARG A 29 -0.97 3.46 -5.16
N THR A 30 -1.21 2.94 -6.36
CA THR A 30 -2.50 2.36 -6.73
C THR A 30 -2.85 1.16 -5.85
N ALA A 31 -1.86 0.30 -5.55
CA ALA A 31 -2.02 -0.84 -4.67
C ALA A 31 -2.40 -0.43 -3.25
N LEU A 32 -1.67 0.51 -2.65
CA LEU A 32 -1.93 1.04 -1.31
C LEU A 32 -3.31 1.70 -1.22
N LEU A 33 -3.71 2.48 -2.23
CA LEU A 33 -5.04 3.10 -2.29
C LEU A 33 -6.16 2.07 -2.42
N ALA A 34 -6.00 1.07 -3.27
CA ALA A 34 -6.96 -0.01 -3.44
C ALA A 34 -7.10 -0.85 -2.16
N TRP A 35 -5.99 -1.09 -1.47
CA TRP A 35 -5.98 -1.79 -0.18
C TRP A 35 -6.72 -1.00 0.89
N ARG A 36 -6.44 0.32 1.04
CA ARG A 36 -7.16 1.21 1.95
C ARG A 36 -8.66 1.24 1.68
N ALA A 37 -9.06 1.30 0.41
CA ALA A 37 -10.48 1.27 0.04
C ALA A 37 -11.14 -0.07 0.39
N SER A 38 -10.42 -1.18 0.21
CA SER A 38 -10.90 -2.51 0.58
C SER A 38 -11.06 -2.66 2.09
N LEU A 39 -10.12 -2.16 2.88
CA LEU A 39 -10.20 -2.14 4.35
C LEU A 39 -11.41 -1.35 4.86
N ARG A 40 -11.69 -0.19 4.25
CA ARG A 40 -12.85 0.63 4.62
C ARG A 40 -14.18 -0.03 4.26
N LYS A 41 -14.22 -0.84 3.18
CA LYS A 41 -15.42 -1.56 2.75
C LYS A 41 -15.64 -2.87 3.49
N ALA A 42 -14.57 -3.55 3.88
CA ALA A 42 -14.60 -4.86 4.52
C ALA A 42 -13.67 -4.90 5.75
N PRO A 43 -14.00 -4.17 6.82
CA PRO A 43 -13.17 -4.11 8.03
C PRO A 43 -12.99 -5.48 8.69
N GLN A 44 -13.95 -6.38 8.53
CA GLN A 44 -13.94 -7.73 9.13
C GLN A 44 -13.18 -8.80 8.32
N ALA A 45 -12.67 -8.48 7.12
CA ALA A 45 -11.97 -9.44 6.27
C ALA A 45 -10.46 -9.60 6.57
N VAL A 46 -9.88 -8.73 7.42
CA VAL A 46 -8.42 -8.65 7.64
C VAL A 46 -7.91 -9.24 8.95
N SER A 47 -8.78 -9.81 9.77
CA SER A 47 -8.38 -10.47 11.02
C SER A 47 -7.82 -11.88 10.77
N ARG A 48 -6.70 -11.98 10.05
CA ARG A 48 -5.85 -13.19 10.06
C ARG A 48 -4.60 -13.02 10.93
N ASP A 49 -4.20 -11.78 11.21
CA ASP A 49 -3.03 -11.42 12.03
C ASP A 49 -3.41 -10.67 13.32
N GLY A 50 -4.70 -10.57 13.67
CA GLY A 50 -5.16 -9.91 14.90
C GLY A 50 -5.02 -8.38 14.93
N ARG A 51 -4.52 -7.75 13.85
CA ARG A 51 -4.41 -6.30 13.73
C ARG A 51 -5.73 -5.63 13.40
N SER A 52 -5.97 -4.46 13.98
CA SER A 52 -7.18 -3.71 13.71
C SER A 52 -7.15 -3.12 12.28
N PRO A 53 -8.28 -3.04 11.59
CA PRO A 53 -8.36 -2.39 10.28
C PRO A 53 -7.90 -0.93 10.31
N ALA A 54 -8.10 -0.25 11.44
CA ALA A 54 -7.64 1.12 11.67
C ALA A 54 -6.10 1.21 11.65
N GLU A 55 -5.39 0.33 12.37
CA GLU A 55 -3.93 0.30 12.39
C GLU A 55 -3.34 0.04 11.00
N LEU A 56 -3.94 -0.91 10.26
CA LEU A 56 -3.54 -1.18 8.87
C LEU A 56 -3.77 0.03 7.95
N ILE A 57 -4.84 0.80 8.16
CA ILE A 57 -5.10 2.03 7.39
C ILE A 57 -4.02 3.08 7.72
N GLU A 58 -3.64 3.24 8.99
CA GLU A 58 -2.58 4.16 9.41
C GLU A 58 -1.22 3.78 8.79
N GLU A 59 -0.86 2.49 8.81
CA GLU A 59 0.36 1.99 8.17
C GLU A 59 0.35 2.27 6.64
N ILE A 60 -0.80 2.12 5.98
CA ILE A 60 -0.94 2.43 4.55
C ILE A 60 -0.78 3.94 4.29
N ASP A 61 -1.35 4.80 5.14
CA ASP A 61 -1.26 6.25 5.00
C ASP A 61 0.19 6.74 5.22
N GLU A 62 0.93 6.18 6.19
CA GLU A 62 2.37 6.43 6.35
C GLU A 62 3.19 5.92 5.15
N ALA A 63 2.85 4.75 4.60
CA ALA A 63 3.50 4.23 3.40
C ALA A 63 3.29 5.15 2.17
N LEU A 64 2.08 5.68 1.99
CA LEU A 64 1.76 6.65 0.94
C LEU A 64 2.53 7.98 1.13
N LYS A 65 2.70 8.41 2.37
CA LYS A 65 3.47 9.62 2.72
C LYS A 65 4.96 9.42 2.46
N ALA A 66 5.53 8.26 2.80
CA ALA A 66 6.89 7.89 2.44
C ALA A 66 7.11 7.91 0.92
N LEU A 67 6.19 7.31 0.16
CA LEU A 67 6.23 7.31 -1.31
C LEU A 67 6.18 8.74 -1.90
N ARG A 68 5.38 9.64 -1.29
CA ARG A 68 5.33 11.07 -1.66
C ARG A 68 6.63 11.80 -1.36
N ARG A 69 7.24 11.58 -0.19
CA ARG A 69 8.56 12.15 0.16
C ARG A 69 9.63 11.69 -0.81
N GLU A 70 9.60 10.42 -1.19
CA GLU A 70 10.51 9.87 -2.20
C GLU A 70 10.31 10.45 -3.60
N LYS A 71 9.09 10.93 -3.94
CA LYS A 71 8.84 11.68 -5.17
C LYS A 71 9.41 13.09 -5.09
N ALA A 72 9.25 13.76 -3.94
CA ALA A 72 9.79 15.10 -3.72
C ALA A 72 11.32 15.13 -3.71
N ALA A 73 11.97 14.13 -3.11
CA ALA A 73 13.42 14.01 -3.08
C ALA A 73 14.04 13.77 -4.46
N ARG A 74 13.34 13.07 -5.36
CA ARG A 74 13.81 12.80 -6.74
C ARG A 74 13.46 13.89 -7.75
N GLY A 75 12.63 14.88 -7.37
CA GLY A 75 12.24 16.01 -8.22
C GLY A 75 13.05 17.29 -7.99
N LYS A 76 13.99 17.28 -7.04
CA LYS A 76 14.89 18.40 -6.74
C LYS A 76 16.27 18.10 -7.32
N GLY A 77 16.33 18.12 -8.66
CA GLY A 77 17.51 17.73 -9.43
C GLY A 77 17.23 17.86 -10.92
N SER A 78 16.90 19.07 -11.36
CA SER A 78 16.98 19.51 -12.76
C SER A 78 17.36 20.97 -12.76
#